data_AF-A0A2E7MAP9-F1
#
_entry.id   AF-A0A2E7MAP9-F1
#
_cell.length_a   1.000
_cell.length_b   1.000
_cell.length_c   1.000
_cell.angle_alpha   90.00
_cell.angle_beta   90.00
_cell.angle_gamma   90.00
#
_symmetry.space_group_name_H-M   'P 1'
#
loop_
_entity.id
_entity.type
_entity.pdbx_description
1 polymer ?
#
loop_
_entity_poly.entity_id
_entity_poly.type
_entity_poly.pdbx_seq_one_letter_code
_entity_poly.pdbx_strand_id
1 'polypeptide(L)'
;MVGAFGRPLRSEVVVALAAAALLLVVVGCEPDCRQACSHVVDDCGIDRPNYGQEDCTIQCERFLAHYDDEWQRDKARQSVRCVRTATCEELASGMPCYDEAVYVW
;
A
#
# COMPACT_ATOMS: atom_id res chain seq x y z
N MET A 1 57.02 13.80 -0.21
CA MET A 1 56.46 14.08 1.13
C MET A 1 55.23 14.96 0.97
N VAL A 2 54.29 14.83 1.90
CA VAL A 2 52.85 15.07 1.81
C VAL A 2 52.44 16.54 1.94
N GLY A 3 51.32 16.91 1.29
CA GLY A 3 50.30 17.83 1.84
C GLY A 3 50.31 19.24 1.25
N ALA A 4 49.18 19.93 1.03
CA ALA A 4 47.79 19.62 1.29
C ALA A 4 46.92 20.56 0.45
N PHE A 5 45.91 20.02 -0.25
CA PHE A 5 44.83 20.80 -0.87
C PHE A 5 43.68 20.93 0.14
N GLY A 6 43.47 22.13 0.67
CA GLY A 6 42.28 22.47 1.44
C GLY A 6 41.08 22.67 0.52
N ARG A 7 39.98 21.95 0.76
CA ARG A 7 38.66 22.23 0.16
C ARG A 7 37.62 22.42 1.27
N PRO A 8 36.63 23.31 1.06
CA PRO A 8 35.69 23.75 2.10
C PRO A 8 34.57 22.72 2.33
N LEU A 9 34.53 22.12 3.52
CA LEU A 9 33.58 21.06 3.93
C LEU A 9 32.20 21.55 4.40
N ARG A 10 31.86 22.84 4.25
CA ARG A 10 30.67 23.42 4.93
C ARG A 10 29.35 23.40 4.13
N SER A 11 29.38 23.32 2.80
CA SER A 11 28.15 23.42 1.98
C SER A 11 27.48 22.08 1.66
N GLU A 12 28.20 20.96 1.71
CA GLU A 12 27.66 19.65 1.31
C GLU A 12 26.82 18.97 2.39
N VAL A 13 27.06 19.30 3.67
CA VAL A 13 26.37 18.69 4.81
C VAL A 13 24.89 19.11 4.86
N VAL A 14 24.57 20.32 4.43
CA VAL A 14 23.20 20.86 4.48
C VAL A 14 22.30 20.21 3.42
N VAL A 15 22.86 19.88 2.24
CA VAL A 15 22.11 19.24 1.15
C VAL A 15 21.82 17.77 1.46
N ALA A 16 22.77 17.07 2.12
CA ALA A 16 22.59 15.66 2.49
C ALA A 16 21.49 15.46 3.55
N LEU A 17 21.36 16.38 4.51
CA LEU A 17 20.32 16.30 5.55
C LEU A 17 18.90 16.58 5.03
N ALA A 18 18.75 17.46 4.05
CA ALA A 18 17.44 17.75 3.44
C ALA A 18 16.91 16.59 2.58
N ALA A 19 17.80 15.85 1.90
CA ALA A 19 17.42 14.68 1.11
C ALA A 19 16.99 13.48 1.97
N ALA A 20 17.57 13.32 3.17
CA ALA A 20 17.22 12.22 4.09
C ALA A 20 15.84 12.40 4.75
N ALA A 21 15.35 13.63 4.89
CA ALA A 21 14.06 13.90 5.53
C ALA A 21 12.83 13.60 4.63
N LEU A 22 12.98 13.61 3.30
CA LEU A 22 11.87 13.35 2.37
C LEU A 22 11.48 11.87 2.23
N LEU A 23 12.33 10.94 2.70
CA LEU A 23 12.08 9.49 2.58
C LEU A 23 11.23 8.89 3.72
N LEU A 24 10.87 9.67 4.74
CA LEU A 24 10.20 9.19 5.96
C LEU A 24 8.67 9.41 5.99
N VAL A 25 8.04 9.88 4.91
CA VAL A 25 6.61 10.28 4.93
C VAL A 25 5.63 9.19 4.46
N VAL A 26 6.06 7.94 4.33
CA VAL A 26 5.17 6.83 3.89
C VAL A 26 4.53 6.08 5.07
N VAL A 27 4.80 6.51 6.31
CA VAL A 27 4.23 5.89 7.51
C VAL A 27 2.84 6.43 7.78
N GLY A 28 1.81 5.63 7.48
CA GLY A 28 0.53 5.75 8.21
C GLY A 28 -0.75 5.95 7.42
N CYS A 29 -0.75 5.91 6.08
CA CYS A 29 -2.04 5.77 5.39
C CYS A 29 -2.55 4.34 5.60
N GLU A 30 -3.38 4.12 6.60
CA GLU A 30 -4.19 2.91 6.72
C GLU A 30 -5.01 2.78 5.42
N PRO A 31 -5.02 1.61 4.75
CA PRO A 31 -5.76 1.46 3.51
C PRO A 31 -7.26 1.57 3.78
N ASP A 32 -7.95 2.36 2.95
CA ASP A 32 -9.39 2.59 3.07
C ASP A 32 -10.15 1.46 2.38
N CYS A 33 -10.65 0.50 3.18
CA CYS A 33 -11.46 -0.63 2.70
C CYS A 33 -12.75 -0.18 2.01
N ARG A 34 -13.38 0.90 2.47
CA ARG A 34 -14.61 1.42 1.85
C ARG A 34 -14.33 1.91 0.45
N GLN A 35 -13.24 2.65 0.26
CA GLN A 35 -12.82 3.14 -1.04
C GLN A 35 -12.46 2.00 -1.99
N ALA A 36 -11.72 0.99 -1.52
CA ALA A 36 -11.39 -0.19 -2.33
C ALA A 36 -12.65 -0.98 -2.74
N CYS A 37 -13.60 -1.18 -1.82
CA CYS A 37 -14.83 -1.91 -2.11
C CYS A 37 -15.81 -1.12 -2.98
N SER A 38 -15.89 0.20 -2.83
CA SER A 38 -16.66 1.05 -3.75
C SER A 38 -16.09 0.96 -5.17
N HIS A 39 -14.78 0.93 -5.32
CA HIS A 39 -14.15 0.73 -6.63
C HIS A 39 -14.53 -0.62 -7.26
N VAL A 40 -14.46 -1.71 -6.50
CA VAL A 40 -14.79 -3.05 -7.01
C VAL A 40 -16.27 -3.18 -7.37
N VAL A 41 -17.16 -2.76 -6.47
CA VAL A 41 -18.60 -3.01 -6.59
C VAL A 41 -19.29 -1.95 -7.45
N ASP A 42 -19.02 -0.66 -7.20
CA ASP A 42 -19.72 0.44 -7.86
C ASP A 42 -19.06 0.83 -9.19
N ASP A 43 -17.73 1.04 -9.20
CA ASP A 43 -17.04 1.50 -10.41
C ASP A 43 -16.84 0.37 -11.43
N CYS A 44 -16.41 -0.80 -10.95
CA CYS A 44 -16.11 -1.95 -11.81
C CYS A 44 -17.29 -2.90 -12.00
N GLY A 45 -18.37 -2.76 -11.23
CA GLY A 45 -19.56 -3.62 -11.34
C GLY A 45 -19.28 -5.09 -11.02
N ILE A 46 -18.20 -5.37 -10.27
CA ILE A 46 -17.83 -6.73 -9.84
C ILE A 46 -18.63 -7.05 -8.57
N ASP A 47 -19.93 -7.22 -8.76
CA ASP A 47 -20.86 -7.74 -7.76
C ASP A 47 -20.78 -9.26 -7.75
N ARG A 48 -20.85 -9.86 -6.55
CA ARG A 48 -21.26 -11.26 -6.41
C ARG A 48 -22.67 -11.28 -5.83
N PRO A 49 -23.53 -12.23 -6.24
CA PRO A 49 -24.88 -12.31 -5.71
C PRO A 49 -24.84 -12.47 -4.18
N ASN A 50 -25.50 -11.54 -3.48
CA ASN A 50 -25.51 -11.39 -2.02
C ASN A 50 -24.19 -10.89 -1.40
N TYR A 51 -23.38 -10.14 -2.15
CA TYR A 51 -22.14 -9.56 -1.65
C TYR A 51 -22.06 -8.08 -2.04
N GLY A 52 -22.70 -7.24 -1.23
CA GLY A 52 -22.75 -5.80 -1.46
C GLY A 52 -21.48 -5.07 -1.03
N GLN A 53 -21.44 -3.76 -1.26
CA GLN A 53 -20.36 -2.89 -0.82
C GLN A 53 -20.08 -3.01 0.70
N GLU A 54 -21.13 -3.15 1.51
CA GLU A 54 -21.04 -3.31 2.96
C GLU A 54 -20.37 -4.64 3.34
N ASP A 55 -20.80 -5.75 2.74
CA ASP A 55 -20.19 -7.07 2.96
C ASP A 55 -18.71 -7.07 2.56
N CYS A 56 -18.39 -6.49 1.41
CA CYS A 56 -17.00 -6.32 0.96
C CYS A 56 -16.18 -5.54 2.00
N THR A 57 -16.71 -4.43 2.51
CA THR A 57 -16.01 -3.57 3.46
C THR A 57 -15.74 -4.31 4.77
N ILE A 58 -16.74 -5.00 5.32
CA ILE A 58 -16.61 -5.80 6.56
C ILE A 58 -15.54 -6.88 6.39
N GLN A 59 -15.49 -7.51 5.22
CA GLN A 59 -14.58 -8.63 4.97
C GLN A 59 -13.15 -8.13 4.72
N CYS A 60 -12.99 -6.99 4.05
CA CYS A 60 -11.71 -6.28 3.96
C CYS A 60 -11.18 -5.88 5.34
N GLU A 61 -12.02 -5.35 6.22
CA GLU A 61 -11.61 -5.00 7.59
C GLU A 61 -11.19 -6.23 8.40
N ARG A 62 -11.95 -7.33 8.30
CA ARG A 62 -11.58 -8.61 8.92
C ARG A 62 -10.26 -9.15 8.38
N PHE A 63 -10.02 -9.04 7.07
CA PHE A 63 -8.77 -9.43 6.45
C PHE A 63 -7.59 -8.64 7.00
N LEU A 64 -7.71 -7.31 7.12
CA LEU A 64 -6.65 -6.47 7.69
C LEU A 64 -6.41 -6.73 9.19
N ALA A 65 -7.45 -7.14 9.91
CA ALA A 65 -7.38 -7.50 11.33
C ALA A 65 -6.98 -8.96 11.59
N HIS A 66 -6.90 -9.81 10.56
CA HIS A 66 -6.64 -11.24 10.71
C HIS A 66 -5.22 -11.55 11.18
N TYR A 67 -4.25 -10.73 10.78
CA TYR A 67 -2.83 -11.01 10.98
C TYR A 67 -2.27 -10.28 12.19
N ASP A 68 -1.58 -11.03 13.06
CA ASP A 68 -0.84 -10.48 14.21
C ASP A 68 0.57 -10.02 13.83
N ASP A 69 1.20 -10.72 12.89
CA ASP A 69 2.56 -10.42 12.44
C ASP A 69 2.60 -9.11 11.61
N GLU A 70 3.52 -8.22 11.96
CA GLU A 70 3.67 -6.91 11.31
C GLU A 70 3.89 -7.03 9.79
N TRP A 71 4.72 -7.99 9.37
CA TRP A 71 5.01 -8.20 7.95
C TRP A 71 3.77 -8.63 7.16
N GLN A 72 2.89 -9.46 7.75
CA GLN A 72 1.66 -9.90 7.11
C GLN A 72 0.64 -8.78 7.04
N ARG A 73 0.53 -7.97 8.11
CA ARG A 73 -0.35 -6.78 8.12
C ARG A 73 0.04 -5.80 7.02
N ASP A 74 1.34 -5.56 6.83
CA ASP A 74 1.81 -4.67 5.77
C ASP A 74 1.52 -5.22 4.37
N LYS A 75 1.67 -6.53 4.18
CA LYS A 75 1.31 -7.18 2.94
C LYS A 75 -0.19 -7.17 2.67
N ALA A 76 -1.03 -7.45 3.67
CA ALA A 76 -2.48 -7.32 3.59
C ALA A 76 -2.90 -5.89 3.20
N ARG A 77 -2.29 -4.88 3.83
CA ARG A 77 -2.51 -3.48 3.48
C ARG A 77 -2.09 -3.16 2.05
N GLN A 78 -0.99 -3.76 1.57
CA GLN A 78 -0.54 -3.61 0.20
C GLN A 78 -1.55 -4.19 -0.80
N SER A 79 -2.14 -5.36 -0.50
CA SER A 79 -3.20 -5.95 -1.32
C SER A 79 -4.42 -5.05 -1.44
N VAL A 80 -4.90 -4.47 -0.33
CA VAL A 80 -6.04 -3.53 -0.37
C VAL A 80 -5.71 -2.26 -1.18
N ARG A 81 -4.49 -1.73 -1.05
CA ARG A 81 -4.05 -0.61 -1.90
C ARG A 81 -4.03 -0.97 -3.37
N CYS A 82 -3.56 -2.17 -3.71
CA CYS A 82 -3.55 -2.68 -5.08
C CYS A 82 -4.97 -2.72 -5.64
N VAL A 83 -5.93 -3.29 -4.90
CA VAL A 83 -7.33 -3.39 -5.35
C VAL A 83 -7.92 -2.02 -5.66
N ARG A 84 -7.62 -1.01 -4.84
CA ARG A 84 -8.08 0.36 -5.08
C ARG A 84 -7.51 0.99 -6.37
N THR A 85 -6.32 0.59 -6.79
CA THR A 85 -5.61 1.22 -7.91
C THR A 85 -5.59 0.37 -9.19
N ALA A 86 -5.97 -0.90 -9.08
CA ALA A 86 -6.06 -1.81 -10.21
C ALA A 86 -7.16 -1.34 -11.17
N THR A 87 -7.01 -1.67 -12.45
CA THR A 87 -8.06 -1.43 -13.44
C THR A 87 -9.19 -2.43 -13.30
N CYS A 88 -10.39 -2.09 -13.75
CA CYS A 88 -11.52 -3.02 -13.71
C CYS A 88 -11.28 -4.29 -14.54
N GLU A 89 -10.50 -4.22 -15.62
CA GLU A 89 -10.10 -5.38 -16.43
C GLU A 89 -9.16 -6.30 -15.66
N GLU A 90 -8.18 -5.73 -14.95
CA GLU A 90 -7.31 -6.47 -14.05
C GLU A 90 -8.14 -7.13 -12.95
N LEU A 91 -9.05 -6.41 -12.30
CA LEU A 91 -9.91 -6.96 -11.24
C LEU A 91 -10.84 -8.06 -11.75
N ALA A 92 -11.43 -7.91 -12.94
CA ALA A 92 -12.27 -8.91 -13.58
C ALA A 92 -11.49 -10.19 -13.95
N SER A 93 -10.18 -10.08 -14.20
CA SER A 93 -9.30 -11.23 -14.45
C SER A 93 -9.04 -12.09 -13.19
N GLY A 94 -9.32 -11.54 -12.00
CA GLY A 94 -9.49 -12.29 -10.76
C GLY A 94 -8.27 -12.38 -9.83
N MET A 95 -7.05 -12.04 -10.26
CA MET A 95 -5.85 -12.16 -9.41
C MET A 95 -4.81 -11.02 -9.48
N PRO A 96 -5.14 -9.76 -9.81
CA PRO A 96 -4.11 -8.72 -9.97
C PRO A 96 -3.44 -8.31 -8.64
N CYS A 97 -4.10 -8.57 -7.52
CA CYS A 97 -3.69 -8.12 -6.19
C CYS A 97 -3.52 -9.25 -5.18
N TYR A 98 -3.42 -10.48 -5.68
CA TYR A 98 -3.17 -11.67 -4.88
C TYR A 98 -1.68 -11.79 -4.55
N ASP A 99 -1.36 -11.96 -3.27
CA ASP A 99 0.00 -12.27 -2.79
C ASP A 99 -0.08 -13.63 -2.07
N GLU A 100 0.68 -14.62 -2.55
CA GLU A 100 0.69 -15.98 -2.00
C GLU A 100 1.15 -16.05 -0.54
N ALA A 101 1.85 -15.03 -0.05
CA ALA A 101 2.25 -14.91 1.34
C ALA A 101 1.10 -14.42 2.25
N VAL A 102 0.01 -13.92 1.68
CA VAL A 102 -1.16 -13.36 2.38
C VAL A 102 -2.44 -13.95 1.77
N TYR A 103 -2.70 -15.21 2.11
CA TYR A 103 -3.92 -15.87 1.67
C TYR A 103 -5.06 -15.51 2.60
N VAL A 104 -6.03 -14.69 2.16
CA VAL A 104 -7.49 -14.79 2.41
C VAL A 104 -8.21 -13.72 1.55
N TRP A 105 -8.82 -14.09 0.41
CA TRP A 105 -9.97 -13.36 -0.17
C TRP A 105 -10.89 -14.31 -0.95
#